data_AF-A0A8B6G0S2-F1
#
_entry.id   AF-A0A8B6G0S2-F1
#
_cell.length_a   1.000
_cell.length_b   1.000
_cell.length_c   1.000
_cell.angle_alpha   90.00
_cell.angle_beta   90.00
_cell.angle_gamma   90.00
#
_symmetry.space_group_name_H-M   'P 1'
#
loop_
_entity.id
_entity.type
_entity.pdbx_description
1 polymer ?
#
loop_
_entity_poly.entity_id
_entity_poly.type
_entity_poly.pdbx_seq_one_letter_code
_entity_poly.pdbx_strand_id
1 'polypeptide(L)'
;MILGGGDVLMAAETGSGKTGAFCLPIIQIVYETLKDQQEGKGGKLLTKAHGGGGKWKMNVYDRGDAMAIDPEGILCQARDPQGWHGTRSNKAVTGKGKYYYEAVVTDEGLCRVGWSTDKASLDLGTDKFGYGFGGTGKKSYGRQFDSYGEAYGMNDVIGCYLDLENGDIKWSKNGVDLGKAYNIPQHLRTERFFAAVVLKNAEMSFNFGGKPFKFPPQKGTYVGLNQAPQKDIIESRIMGSGAVNAKPAPNAPQAIIIEPSRELAEQTFTQIQKFKVHLSNPSIRELLIIGGVNVKEQVDVLQKGVDIVVGTPGRLEDLISTGKLTLHQVRFFVLDEA
;
A
#
# COMPACT_ATOMS: atom_id res chain seq x y z
N MET A 1 -4.61 1.21 -23.33
CA MET A 1 -3.14 1.38 -23.27
C MET A 1 -2.57 0.18 -22.53
N ILE A 2 -1.37 -0.27 -22.89
CA ILE A 2 -0.61 -1.31 -22.16
C ILE A 2 -0.51 -0.98 -20.64
N LEU A 3 -0.70 0.28 -20.27
CA LEU A 3 -0.62 0.84 -18.92
C LEU A 3 -1.99 0.89 -18.20
N GLY A 4 -2.66 -0.25 -18.06
CA GLY A 4 -3.91 -0.40 -17.31
C GLY A 4 -3.76 -0.62 -15.80
N GLY A 5 -2.54 -0.60 -15.27
CA GLY A 5 -2.26 -0.86 -13.85
C GLY A 5 -2.16 -2.35 -13.48
N GLY A 6 -2.08 -3.26 -14.45
CA GLY A 6 -1.78 -4.68 -14.23
C GLY A 6 -0.33 -5.02 -14.60
N ASP A 7 0.14 -6.18 -14.13
CA ASP A 7 1.43 -6.74 -14.54
C ASP A 7 1.40 -7.06 -16.04
N VAL A 8 2.46 -6.67 -16.76
CA VAL A 8 2.56 -6.88 -18.20
C VAL A 8 3.73 -7.80 -18.48
N LEU A 9 3.44 -8.99 -18.99
CA LEU A 9 4.45 -9.89 -19.55
C LEU A 9 4.57 -9.61 -21.05
N MET A 10 5.76 -9.20 -21.50
CA MET A 10 6.04 -8.96 -22.92
C MET A 10 7.25 -9.78 -23.36
N ALA A 11 7.10 -10.51 -24.45
CA ALA A 11 8.18 -11.22 -25.11
C ALA A 11 8.61 -10.46 -26.37
N ALA A 12 9.91 -10.30 -26.56
CA ALA A 12 10.50 -9.65 -27.72
C ALA A 12 11.67 -10.48 -28.25
N GLU A 13 11.63 -10.85 -29.54
CA GLU A 13 12.67 -11.68 -30.18
C GLU A 13 13.99 -10.94 -30.45
N THR A 14 14.01 -9.61 -30.37
CA THR A 14 15.19 -8.78 -30.69
C THR A 14 15.31 -7.57 -29.76
N GLY A 15 16.53 -7.01 -29.63
CA GLY A 15 16.82 -5.85 -28.76
C GLY A 15 15.99 -4.59 -29.04
N SER A 16 15.34 -4.46 -30.21
CA SER A 16 14.39 -3.37 -30.49
C SER A 16 13.05 -3.52 -29.78
N GLY A 17 12.65 -4.74 -29.41
CA GLY A 17 11.39 -4.97 -28.72
C GLY A 17 11.42 -4.52 -27.25
N LYS A 18 12.56 -4.62 -26.56
CA LYS A 18 12.76 -4.09 -25.19
C LYS A 18 12.48 -2.58 -25.11
N THR A 19 12.98 -1.85 -26.11
CA THR A 19 12.80 -0.39 -26.23
C THR A 19 11.32 0.01 -26.28
N GLY A 20 10.53 -0.66 -27.12
CA GLY A 20 9.10 -0.41 -27.25
C GLY A 20 8.28 -0.98 -26.09
N ALA A 21 8.72 -2.10 -25.53
CA ALA A 21 8.04 -2.81 -24.46
C ALA A 21 8.09 -2.03 -23.13
N PHE A 22 9.26 -1.62 -22.65
CA PHE A 22 9.34 -1.03 -21.30
C PHE A 22 10.14 0.27 -21.22
N CYS A 23 11.17 0.49 -22.04
CA CYS A 23 11.96 1.73 -21.94
C CYS A 23 11.12 2.98 -22.19
N LEU A 24 10.35 3.03 -23.28
CA LEU A 24 9.50 4.18 -23.60
C LEU A 24 8.39 4.42 -22.56
N PRO A 25 7.60 3.39 -22.15
CA PRO A 25 6.59 3.57 -21.11
C PRO A 25 7.18 4.05 -19.78
N ILE A 26 8.31 3.51 -19.34
CA ILE A 26 8.95 3.94 -18.08
C ILE A 26 9.36 5.41 -18.15
N ILE A 27 10.03 5.79 -19.23
CA ILE A 27 10.48 7.18 -19.43
C ILE A 27 9.28 8.13 -19.43
N GLN A 28 8.20 7.77 -20.15
CA GLN A 28 6.98 8.57 -20.17
C GLN A 28 6.40 8.75 -18.78
N ILE A 29 6.24 7.67 -18.01
CA ILE A 29 5.57 7.73 -16.71
C ILE A 29 6.40 8.51 -15.69
N VAL A 30 7.72 8.30 -15.69
CA VAL A 30 8.62 9.05 -14.81
C VAL A 30 8.61 10.53 -15.20
N TYR A 31 8.67 10.85 -16.49
CA TYR A 31 8.61 12.23 -16.98
C TYR A 31 7.30 12.93 -16.62
N GLU A 32 6.15 12.29 -16.87
CA GLU A 32 4.83 12.82 -16.53
C GLU A 32 4.72 13.03 -15.01
N THR A 33 5.22 12.09 -14.21
CA THR A 33 5.23 12.22 -12.75
C THR A 33 6.08 13.41 -12.29
N LEU A 34 7.28 13.58 -12.86
CA LEU A 34 8.14 14.73 -12.56
C LEU A 34 7.50 16.05 -13.03
N LYS A 35 6.82 16.04 -14.19
CA LYS A 35 6.21 17.24 -14.77
C LYS A 35 5.02 17.69 -13.94
N ASP A 36 4.21 16.75 -13.47
CA ASP A 36 3.12 17.00 -12.55
C ASP A 36 3.64 17.58 -11.22
N GLN A 37 4.78 17.09 -10.71
CA GLN A 37 5.43 17.67 -9.53
C GLN A 37 5.89 19.11 -9.79
N GLN A 38 6.50 19.40 -10.95
CA GLN A 38 7.03 20.71 -11.30
C GLN A 38 5.93 21.76 -11.55
N GLU A 39 4.83 21.36 -12.18
CA GLU A 39 3.68 22.24 -12.49
C GLU A 39 2.76 22.44 -11.28
N GLY A 40 3.09 21.87 -10.10
CA GLY A 40 2.19 21.84 -8.94
C GLY A 40 0.88 21.08 -9.22
N LYS A 41 0.84 20.31 -10.31
CA LYS A 41 -0.27 19.48 -10.78
C LYS A 41 -0.21 18.05 -10.26
N GLY A 42 0.68 17.74 -9.31
CA GLY A 42 0.71 16.49 -8.56
C GLY A 42 -0.61 16.12 -7.84
N GLY A 43 -1.66 16.93 -7.98
CA GLY A 43 -3.04 16.63 -7.61
C GLY A 43 -4.09 16.63 -8.74
N LYS A 44 -3.73 16.65 -10.04
CA LYS A 44 -4.72 16.74 -11.14
C LYS A 44 -4.40 15.85 -12.36
N LEU A 45 -4.58 14.54 -12.20
CA LEU A 45 -4.99 13.54 -13.21
C LEU A 45 -5.04 12.20 -12.45
N LEU A 46 -6.12 11.74 -11.81
CA LEU A 46 -7.56 11.80 -12.08
C LEU A 46 -8.35 12.04 -10.78
N THR A 47 -8.91 13.24 -10.61
CA THR A 47 -10.23 13.40 -10.00
C THR A 47 -10.81 14.70 -10.54
N LYS A 48 -11.77 14.62 -11.46
CA LYS A 48 -12.78 15.66 -11.57
C LYS A 48 -13.45 15.73 -10.21
N ALA A 49 -13.13 16.78 -9.45
CA ALA A 49 -13.85 17.15 -8.26
C ALA A 49 -15.32 17.36 -8.63
N HIS A 50 -16.14 16.35 -8.34
CA HIS A 50 -17.54 16.55 -7.99
C HIS A 50 -17.58 16.47 -6.46
N GLY A 51 -18.21 17.47 -5.84
CA GLY A 51 -18.37 17.50 -4.38
C GLY A 51 -19.05 16.23 -3.87
N GLY A 52 -18.47 15.64 -2.81
CA GLY A 52 -19.01 14.48 -2.09
C GLY A 52 -18.60 13.11 -2.65
N GLY A 53 -17.92 12.28 -1.84
CA GLY A 53 -17.92 10.82 -2.03
C GLY A 53 -16.72 10.18 -2.76
N GLY A 54 -15.51 10.26 -2.21
CA GLY A 54 -14.43 9.32 -2.59
C GLY A 54 -14.73 7.89 -2.12
N LYS A 55 -14.31 6.86 -2.87
CA LYS A 55 -14.49 5.43 -2.50
C LYS A 55 -13.68 5.07 -1.24
N TRP A 56 -14.24 4.22 -0.39
CA TRP A 56 -13.49 3.64 0.75
C TRP A 56 -12.43 2.67 0.27
N LYS A 57 -11.21 2.80 0.78
CA LYS A 57 -10.07 1.95 0.45
C LYS A 57 -9.03 1.94 1.57
N MET A 58 -8.08 1.02 1.54
CA MET A 58 -6.88 1.05 2.37
C MET A 58 -5.94 2.18 1.91
N ASN A 59 -5.25 2.79 2.86
CA ASN A 59 -4.51 4.02 2.64
C ASN A 59 -3.04 3.74 2.34
N VAL A 60 -2.64 3.93 1.07
CA VAL A 60 -1.27 3.75 0.59
C VAL A 60 -0.23 4.65 1.26
N TYR A 61 -0.68 5.69 1.96
CA TYR A 61 0.18 6.65 2.66
C TYR A 61 0.28 6.41 4.16
N ASP A 62 -0.57 5.53 4.70
CA ASP A 62 -0.63 5.20 6.11
C ASP A 62 -0.42 3.70 6.27
N ARG A 63 0.84 3.29 6.02
CA ARG A 63 1.23 1.90 5.92
C ARG A 63 2.67 1.68 6.41
N GLY A 64 2.95 0.45 6.85
CA GLY A 64 4.32 -0.01 7.12
C GLY A 64 5.13 -0.18 5.83
N ASP A 65 6.45 -0.19 5.97
CA ASP A 65 7.40 -0.15 4.86
C ASP A 65 7.23 -1.29 3.85
N ALA A 66 6.97 -2.51 4.32
CA ALA A 66 6.77 -3.69 3.48
C ALA A 66 5.29 -4.00 3.19
N MET A 67 4.36 -3.11 3.54
CA MET A 67 2.94 -3.24 3.22
C MET A 67 2.70 -2.81 1.78
N ALA A 68 2.35 -3.70 0.86
CA ALA A 68 1.84 -3.37 -0.46
C ALA A 68 0.31 -3.30 -0.45
N ILE A 69 -0.25 -2.40 -1.25
CA ILE A 69 -1.70 -2.20 -1.40
C ILE A 69 -1.98 -2.06 -2.90
N ASP A 70 -2.97 -2.78 -3.40
CA ASP A 70 -3.36 -2.72 -4.82
C ASP A 70 -3.91 -1.33 -5.23
N PRO A 71 -3.98 -1.02 -6.54
CA PRO A 71 -4.48 0.28 -7.01
C PRO A 71 -5.91 0.61 -6.56
N GLU A 72 -6.76 -0.41 -6.41
CA GLU A 72 -8.12 -0.30 -5.92
C GLU A 72 -8.19 0.01 -4.42
N GLY A 73 -7.11 -0.26 -3.69
CA GLY A 73 -6.96 -0.20 -2.25
C GLY A 73 -7.86 -1.18 -1.51
N ILE A 74 -8.01 -2.37 -2.06
CA ILE A 74 -8.83 -3.48 -1.58
C ILE A 74 -7.97 -4.66 -1.16
N LEU A 75 -6.85 -4.93 -1.82
CA LEU A 75 -5.91 -6.01 -1.44
C LEU A 75 -4.72 -5.41 -0.70
N CYS A 76 -4.34 -6.02 0.42
CA CYS A 76 -3.16 -5.66 1.20
C CYS A 76 -2.28 -6.88 1.41
N GLN A 77 -0.96 -6.68 1.29
CA GLN A 77 0.01 -7.76 1.32
C GLN A 77 1.27 -7.30 2.05
N ALA A 78 1.86 -8.17 2.87
CA ALA A 78 3.21 -7.96 3.40
C ALA A 78 4.02 -9.24 3.23
N ARG A 79 5.17 -9.16 2.57
CA ARG A 79 6.09 -10.30 2.29
C ARG A 79 7.36 -10.20 3.12
N ASP A 80 7.17 -10.05 4.44
CA ASP A 80 8.25 -10.03 5.43
C ASP A 80 7.97 -11.12 6.48
N PRO A 81 8.77 -12.20 6.53
CA PRO A 81 8.65 -13.26 7.53
C PRO A 81 9.07 -12.85 8.95
N GLN A 82 9.73 -11.71 9.12
CA GLN A 82 10.24 -11.25 10.42
C GLN A 82 9.38 -10.12 11.00
N GLY A 83 9.00 -9.14 10.19
CA GLY A 83 8.27 -7.95 10.61
C GLY A 83 6.75 -8.04 10.51
N TRP A 84 6.08 -7.23 11.32
CA TRP A 84 4.65 -6.94 11.20
C TRP A 84 4.47 -5.59 10.52
N HIS A 85 3.69 -5.55 9.45
CA HIS A 85 3.43 -4.34 8.68
C HIS A 85 1.94 -4.08 8.66
N GLY A 86 1.50 -2.88 9.02
CA GLY A 86 0.07 -2.55 9.10
C GLY A 86 -0.32 -1.36 8.24
N THR A 87 -1.62 -1.19 8.06
CA THR A 87 -2.20 -0.04 7.35
C THR A 87 -3.63 0.21 7.84
N ARG A 88 -4.12 1.43 7.62
CA ARG A 88 -5.48 1.88 7.94
C ARG A 88 -6.23 2.30 6.68
N SER A 89 -7.55 2.39 6.75
CA SER A 89 -8.35 2.93 5.66
C SER A 89 -8.14 4.42 5.42
N ASN A 90 -8.48 4.89 4.22
CA ASN A 90 -8.41 6.31 3.86
C ASN A 90 -9.46 7.17 4.57
N LYS A 91 -10.46 6.53 5.17
CA LYS A 91 -11.57 7.16 5.89
C LYS A 91 -11.79 6.45 7.22
N ALA A 92 -12.34 7.20 8.17
CA ALA A 92 -12.82 6.71 9.43
C ALA A 92 -14.31 6.98 9.59
N VAL A 93 -14.93 6.24 10.50
CA VAL A 93 -16.23 6.57 11.06
C VAL A 93 -16.08 7.23 12.42
N THR A 94 -17.04 8.08 12.77
CA THR A 94 -17.16 8.69 14.10
C THR A 94 -18.64 8.90 14.46
N GLY A 95 -18.91 9.48 15.61
CA GLY A 95 -20.28 9.78 16.04
C GLY A 95 -20.94 8.61 16.76
N LYS A 96 -22.19 8.31 16.40
CA LYS A 96 -23.06 7.36 17.12
C LYS A 96 -23.70 6.35 16.16
N GLY A 97 -22.95 5.82 15.20
CA GLY A 97 -23.47 4.82 14.27
C GLY A 97 -22.94 3.41 14.56
N LYS A 98 -23.46 2.46 13.78
CA LYS A 98 -23.08 1.05 13.81
C LYS A 98 -22.58 0.64 12.43
N TYR A 99 -21.31 0.28 12.33
CA TYR A 99 -20.60 0.13 11.08
C TYR A 99 -20.02 -1.27 10.90
N TYR A 100 -19.91 -1.68 9.64
CA TYR A 100 -19.51 -3.03 9.26
C TYR A 100 -18.61 -3.03 8.01
N TYR A 101 -17.65 -3.94 7.98
CA TYR A 101 -16.94 -4.33 6.77
C TYR A 101 -16.52 -5.80 6.83
N GLU A 102 -16.15 -6.37 5.69
CA GLU A 102 -15.58 -7.72 5.59
C GLU A 102 -14.10 -7.65 5.23
N ALA A 103 -13.33 -8.57 5.80
CA ALA A 103 -11.97 -8.86 5.40
C ALA A 103 -11.83 -10.35 5.11
N VAL A 104 -11.18 -10.71 4.01
CA VAL A 104 -10.95 -12.10 3.59
C VAL A 104 -9.47 -12.38 3.64
N VAL A 105 -9.09 -13.47 4.29
CA VAL A 105 -7.70 -13.94 4.27
C VAL A 105 -7.45 -14.66 2.94
N THR A 106 -6.45 -14.25 2.19
CA THR A 106 -6.14 -14.81 0.87
C THR A 106 -4.83 -15.61 0.84
N ASP A 107 -4.18 -15.75 1.99
CA ASP A 107 -2.88 -16.40 2.16
C ASP A 107 -2.73 -17.04 3.56
N GLU A 108 -1.73 -17.87 3.77
CA GLU A 108 -1.52 -18.64 5.03
C GLU A 108 -0.74 -17.88 6.11
N GLY A 109 -0.29 -16.67 5.81
CA GLY A 109 0.44 -15.83 6.74
C GLY A 109 -0.35 -15.38 7.97
N LEU A 110 0.35 -14.75 8.92
CA LEU A 110 -0.28 -14.25 10.14
C LEU A 110 -0.86 -12.86 9.91
N CYS A 111 -2.08 -12.66 10.42
CA CYS A 111 -2.77 -11.37 10.32
C CYS A 111 -3.48 -11.01 11.63
N ARG A 112 -3.69 -9.71 11.84
CA ARG A 112 -4.74 -9.18 12.73
C ARG A 112 -5.52 -8.09 12.00
N VAL A 113 -6.84 -8.14 12.11
CA VAL A 113 -7.77 -7.19 11.50
C VAL A 113 -8.66 -6.56 12.57
N GLY A 114 -9.07 -5.31 12.37
CA GLY A 114 -9.96 -4.64 13.29
C GLY A 114 -10.00 -3.13 13.13
N TRP A 115 -10.06 -2.43 14.25
CA TRP A 115 -10.30 -0.99 14.27
C TRP A 115 -9.22 -0.27 15.03
N SER A 116 -8.84 0.91 14.56
CA SER A 116 -7.88 1.76 15.28
C SER A 116 -8.18 3.24 15.11
N THR A 117 -7.73 4.05 16.06
CA THR A 117 -7.75 5.51 15.90
C THR A 117 -6.51 6.02 15.16
N ASP A 118 -6.49 7.31 14.83
CA ASP A 118 -5.33 7.97 14.23
C ASP A 118 -4.11 8.00 15.17
N LYS A 119 -4.32 7.86 16.47
CA LYS A 119 -3.27 7.80 17.50
C LYS A 119 -2.61 6.43 17.63
N ALA A 120 -3.19 5.39 17.03
CA ALA A 120 -2.67 4.04 17.13
C ALA A 120 -1.42 3.83 16.27
N SER A 121 -0.55 2.95 16.76
CA SER A 121 0.46 2.22 16.02
C SER A 121 -0.20 1.41 14.91
N LEU A 122 0.51 1.29 13.78
CA LEU A 122 0.13 0.38 12.70
C LEU A 122 0.32 -1.10 13.08
N ASP A 123 1.09 -1.38 14.12
CA ASP A 123 1.11 -2.71 14.74
C ASP A 123 -0.15 -2.91 15.60
N LEU A 124 -1.25 -3.27 14.94
CA LEU A 124 -2.59 -3.30 15.51
C LEU A 124 -2.67 -4.15 16.79
N GLY A 125 -3.18 -3.55 17.86
CA GLY A 125 -3.37 -4.19 19.17
C GLY A 125 -2.20 -4.02 20.13
N THR A 126 -1.12 -3.34 19.73
CA THR A 126 0.08 -3.14 20.57
C THR A 126 0.08 -1.85 21.39
N ASP A 127 -1.04 -1.13 21.40
CA ASP A 127 -1.28 0.07 22.21
C ASP A 127 -2.75 0.15 22.66
N LYS A 128 -3.12 1.28 23.28
CA LYS A 128 -4.45 1.52 23.84
C LYS A 128 -5.46 2.11 22.84
N PHE A 129 -5.10 2.21 21.57
CA PHE A 129 -5.85 2.90 20.51
C PHE A 129 -6.21 1.98 19.34
N GLY A 130 -5.62 0.78 19.26
CA GLY A 130 -5.94 -0.25 18.27
C GLY A 130 -6.53 -1.52 18.88
N TYR A 131 -7.59 -2.04 18.26
CA TYR A 131 -8.29 -3.26 18.64
C TYR A 131 -8.19 -4.27 17.50
N GLY A 132 -7.48 -5.37 17.74
CA GLY A 132 -7.27 -6.42 16.74
C GLY A 132 -7.93 -7.73 17.11
N PHE A 133 -8.27 -8.50 16.09
CA PHE A 133 -8.57 -9.92 16.14
C PHE A 133 -7.65 -10.62 15.14
N GLY A 134 -6.95 -11.68 15.57
CA GLY A 134 -5.94 -12.36 14.76
C GLY A 134 -6.27 -13.82 14.45
N GLY A 135 -5.68 -14.32 13.35
CA GLY A 135 -5.95 -15.67 12.81
C GLY A 135 -5.72 -16.83 13.77
N THR A 136 -4.98 -16.61 14.86
CA THR A 136 -4.75 -17.62 15.91
C THR A 136 -5.89 -17.73 16.94
N GLY A 137 -7.04 -17.07 16.72
CA GLY A 137 -8.16 -17.10 17.66
C GLY A 137 -7.90 -16.22 18.90
N LYS A 138 -7.20 -15.10 18.69
CA LYS A 138 -6.85 -14.18 19.77
C LYS A 138 -7.24 -12.75 19.44
N LYS A 139 -7.81 -12.06 20.42
CA LYS A 139 -8.03 -10.62 20.37
C LYS A 139 -6.83 -9.91 21.00
N SER A 140 -6.37 -8.82 20.38
CA SER A 140 -5.23 -8.02 20.83
C SER A 140 -5.58 -6.57 21.17
N TYR A 141 -5.19 -6.09 22.36
CA TYR A 141 -5.32 -4.70 22.82
C TYR A 141 -4.24 -4.39 23.86
N GLY A 142 -3.57 -3.25 23.77
CA GLY A 142 -2.58 -2.83 24.77
C GLY A 142 -1.40 -3.79 24.95
N ARG A 143 -0.98 -4.50 23.89
CA ARG A 143 0.00 -5.61 23.90
C ARG A 143 -0.44 -6.85 24.68
N GLN A 144 -1.71 -6.95 25.05
CA GLN A 144 -2.30 -8.15 25.62
C GLN A 144 -2.98 -8.96 24.51
N PHE A 145 -2.88 -10.29 24.57
CA PHE A 145 -3.37 -11.21 23.55
C PHE A 145 -4.17 -12.33 24.22
N ASP A 146 -5.49 -12.16 24.26
CA ASP A 146 -6.41 -13.07 24.95
C ASP A 146 -7.14 -13.97 23.96
N SER A 147 -7.47 -15.19 24.37
CA SER A 147 -8.32 -16.09 23.58
C SER A 147 -9.68 -15.45 23.30
N TYR A 148 -10.11 -15.50 22.05
CA TYR A 148 -11.40 -14.95 21.60
C TYR A 148 -11.82 -15.58 20.27
N GLY A 149 -13.09 -15.94 20.16
CA GLY A 149 -13.63 -16.53 18.95
C GLY A 149 -12.92 -17.82 18.58
N GLU A 150 -12.65 -17.99 17.29
CA GLU A 150 -11.99 -19.17 16.72
C GLU A 150 -10.80 -18.75 15.85
N ALA A 151 -9.85 -19.66 15.67
CA ALA A 151 -8.81 -19.49 14.67
C ALA A 151 -9.42 -19.38 13.26
N TYR A 152 -8.80 -18.57 12.40
CA TYR A 152 -9.20 -18.37 11.03
C TYR A 152 -7.98 -18.23 10.12
N GLY A 153 -8.13 -18.59 8.86
CA GLY A 153 -7.05 -18.60 7.88
C GLY A 153 -7.55 -18.41 6.46
N MET A 154 -6.77 -18.85 5.49
CA MET A 154 -7.06 -18.70 4.06
C MET A 154 -8.52 -19.08 3.73
N ASN A 155 -9.19 -18.20 2.97
CA ASN A 155 -10.59 -18.25 2.54
C ASN A 155 -11.66 -17.91 3.60
N ASP A 156 -11.30 -17.77 4.87
CA ASP A 156 -12.24 -17.30 5.88
C ASP A 156 -12.58 -15.83 5.68
N VAL A 157 -13.86 -15.50 5.88
CA VAL A 157 -14.37 -14.12 5.84
C VAL A 157 -14.65 -13.63 7.24
N ILE A 158 -13.97 -12.56 7.61
CA ILE A 158 -14.07 -11.93 8.91
C ILE A 158 -14.94 -10.68 8.80
N GLY A 159 -16.12 -10.74 9.37
CA GLY A 159 -17.01 -9.60 9.52
C GLY A 159 -16.58 -8.76 10.71
N CYS A 160 -16.28 -7.49 10.50
CA CYS A 160 -15.78 -6.57 11.53
C CYS A 160 -16.89 -5.58 11.91
N TYR A 161 -17.35 -5.62 13.16
CA TYR A 161 -18.46 -4.80 13.66
C TYR A 161 -17.96 -3.74 14.63
N LEU A 162 -18.47 -2.52 14.48
CA LEU A 162 -18.21 -1.40 15.37
C LEU A 162 -19.54 -0.73 15.73
N ASP A 163 -19.92 -0.77 17.00
CA ASP A 163 -21.08 -0.08 17.55
C ASP A 163 -20.59 1.10 18.41
N LEU A 164 -20.61 2.32 17.86
CA LEU A 164 -20.19 3.53 18.60
C LEU A 164 -21.28 4.06 19.55
N GLU A 165 -22.53 3.62 19.40
CA GLU A 165 -23.61 3.95 20.32
C GLU A 165 -23.37 3.30 21.69
N ASN A 166 -23.15 1.99 21.68
CA ASN A 166 -22.91 1.20 22.88
C ASN A 166 -21.42 1.13 23.25
N GLY A 167 -20.54 1.42 22.31
CA GLY A 167 -19.09 1.27 22.46
C GLY A 167 -18.68 -0.19 22.46
N ASP A 168 -19.21 -0.99 21.54
CA ASP A 168 -18.89 -2.42 21.41
C ASP A 168 -18.13 -2.70 20.11
N ILE A 169 -17.15 -3.60 20.20
CA ILE A 169 -16.46 -4.17 19.03
C ILE A 169 -16.63 -5.68 19.08
N LYS A 170 -16.96 -6.27 17.94
CA LYS A 170 -17.07 -7.72 17.77
C LYS A 170 -16.74 -8.15 16.36
N TRP A 171 -16.55 -9.45 16.18
CA TRP A 171 -16.29 -10.08 14.90
C TRP A 171 -17.26 -11.22 14.60
N SER A 172 -17.43 -11.52 13.32
CA SER A 172 -18.00 -12.79 12.86
C SER A 172 -16.97 -13.53 12.00
N LYS A 173 -17.04 -14.86 11.99
CA LYS A 173 -16.29 -15.71 11.06
C LYS A 173 -17.28 -16.44 10.17
N ASN A 174 -17.19 -16.24 8.86
CA ASN A 174 -18.09 -16.83 7.88
C ASN A 174 -19.58 -16.63 8.22
N GLY A 175 -19.93 -15.45 8.73
CA GLY A 175 -21.29 -15.10 9.16
C GLY A 175 -21.69 -15.58 10.55
N VAL A 176 -20.88 -16.39 11.23
CA VAL A 176 -21.12 -16.82 12.61
C VAL A 176 -20.59 -15.76 13.58
N ASP A 177 -21.46 -15.19 14.40
CA ASP A 177 -21.10 -14.19 15.42
C ASP A 177 -20.19 -14.81 16.49
N LEU A 178 -19.02 -14.22 16.72
CA LEU A 178 -18.04 -14.68 17.72
C LEU A 178 -18.26 -14.03 19.10
N GLY A 179 -19.32 -13.22 19.25
CA GLY A 179 -19.65 -12.53 20.47
C GLY A 179 -18.84 -11.26 20.69
N LYS A 180 -19.21 -10.47 21.71
CA LYS A 180 -18.55 -9.21 22.01
C LYS A 180 -17.10 -9.41 22.44
N ALA A 181 -16.18 -8.67 21.82
CA ALA A 181 -14.76 -8.74 22.13
C ALA A 181 -14.28 -7.64 23.06
N TYR A 182 -14.72 -6.40 22.83
CA TYR A 182 -14.26 -5.21 23.56
C TYR A 182 -15.38 -4.26 23.90
N ASN A 183 -15.15 -3.50 24.97
CA ASN A 183 -15.89 -2.30 25.32
C ASN A 183 -14.99 -1.08 25.15
N ILE A 184 -15.36 -0.17 24.24
CA ILE A 184 -14.65 1.07 23.99
C ILE A 184 -14.85 2.00 25.20
N PRO A 185 -13.76 2.45 25.84
CA PRO A 185 -13.82 3.42 26.93
C PRO A 185 -14.60 4.67 26.50
N GLN A 186 -15.42 5.22 27.39
CA GLN A 186 -16.32 6.33 27.05
C GLN A 186 -15.60 7.54 26.43
N HIS A 187 -14.39 7.86 26.91
CA HIS A 187 -13.57 8.96 26.39
C HIS A 187 -13.02 8.70 24.97
N LEU A 188 -12.98 7.45 24.48
CA LEU A 188 -12.54 7.10 23.13
C LEU A 188 -13.69 6.96 22.14
N ARG A 189 -14.95 6.93 22.58
CA ARG A 189 -16.10 6.73 21.67
C ARG A 189 -16.31 7.87 20.68
N THR A 190 -15.82 9.06 21.01
CA THR A 190 -15.85 10.24 20.13
C THR A 190 -14.66 10.33 19.18
N GLU A 191 -13.69 9.41 19.29
CA GLU A 191 -12.57 9.34 18.37
C GLU A 191 -13.02 8.86 16.98
N ARG A 192 -12.06 8.85 16.05
CA ARG A 192 -12.26 8.42 14.67
C ARG A 192 -11.74 6.99 14.56
N PHE A 193 -12.57 6.07 14.09
CA PHE A 193 -12.18 4.67 13.93
C PHE A 193 -12.01 4.32 12.45
N PHE A 194 -10.79 3.91 12.11
CA PHE A 194 -10.40 3.41 10.80
C PHE A 194 -10.49 1.89 10.80
N ALA A 195 -10.87 1.30 9.65
CA ALA A 195 -10.60 -0.10 9.41
C ALA A 195 -9.08 -0.28 9.34
N ALA A 196 -8.56 -1.30 10.00
CA ALA A 196 -7.12 -1.49 10.19
C ALA A 196 -6.73 -2.96 10.05
N VAL A 197 -5.52 -3.18 9.56
CA VAL A 197 -4.93 -4.51 9.43
C VAL A 197 -3.44 -4.45 9.72
N VAL A 198 -2.89 -5.52 10.28
CA VAL A 198 -1.45 -5.78 10.35
C VAL A 198 -1.17 -7.20 9.87
N LEU A 199 -0.17 -7.35 9.02
CA LEU A 199 0.17 -8.57 8.29
C LEU A 199 1.63 -8.94 8.55
N LYS A 200 1.89 -10.24 8.61
CA LYS A 200 3.24 -10.83 8.68
C LYS A 200 3.30 -12.02 7.72
N ASN A 201 4.03 -11.83 6.63
CA ASN A 201 4.08 -12.75 5.49
C ASN A 201 2.68 -13.20 5.00
N ALA A 202 1.74 -12.27 4.87
CA ALA A 202 0.32 -12.55 4.67
C ALA A 202 -0.32 -11.60 3.65
N GLU A 203 -1.52 -11.95 3.22
CA GLU A 203 -2.36 -11.16 2.32
C GLU A 203 -3.82 -11.20 2.78
N MET A 204 -4.51 -10.06 2.68
CA MET A 204 -5.93 -9.94 2.95
C MET A 204 -6.61 -8.98 1.98
N SER A 205 -7.86 -9.28 1.61
CA SER A 205 -8.72 -8.38 0.82
C SER A 205 -9.87 -7.81 1.64
N PHE A 206 -10.37 -6.63 1.27
CA PHE A 206 -11.37 -5.89 2.03
C PHE A 206 -12.63 -5.57 1.23
N ASN A 207 -13.79 -5.73 1.83
CA ASN A 207 -15.03 -5.16 1.31
C ASN A 207 -15.61 -4.19 2.32
N PHE A 208 -15.56 -2.90 2.01
CA PHE A 208 -16.16 -1.82 2.82
C PHE A 208 -17.65 -1.63 2.53
N GLY A 209 -18.30 -2.54 1.81
CA GLY A 209 -19.69 -2.40 1.34
C GLY A 209 -19.80 -1.82 -0.07
N GLY A 210 -18.69 -1.74 -0.82
CA GLY A 210 -18.71 -1.29 -2.22
C GLY A 210 -19.22 -2.38 -3.17
N LYS A 211 -19.20 -3.63 -2.70
CA LYS A 211 -19.78 -4.81 -3.34
C LYS A 211 -20.70 -5.50 -2.32
N PRO A 212 -21.65 -6.35 -2.74
CA PRO A 212 -22.43 -7.16 -1.81
C PRO A 212 -21.51 -7.92 -0.83
N PHE A 213 -21.86 -7.88 0.45
CA PHE A 213 -21.18 -8.68 1.48
C PHE A 213 -21.46 -10.16 1.29
N LYS A 214 -20.49 -11.02 1.59
CA LYS A 214 -20.68 -12.47 1.58
C LYS A 214 -21.58 -12.91 2.73
N PHE A 215 -21.40 -12.27 3.89
CA PHE A 215 -22.14 -12.50 5.12
C PHE A 215 -22.63 -11.14 5.67
N PRO A 216 -23.70 -10.58 5.10
CA PRO A 216 -24.19 -9.26 5.52
C PRO A 216 -24.64 -9.27 7.00
N PRO A 217 -24.51 -8.14 7.72
CA PRO A 217 -25.06 -8.00 9.06
C PRO A 217 -26.59 -8.14 9.03
N GLN A 218 -27.20 -8.41 10.19
CA GLN A 218 -28.66 -8.44 10.30
C GLN A 218 -29.26 -7.13 9.77
N LYS A 219 -30.30 -7.24 8.94
CA LYS A 219 -30.91 -6.10 8.26
C LYS A 219 -31.30 -5.01 9.26
N GLY A 220 -30.81 -3.78 9.02
CA GLY A 220 -31.11 -2.61 9.84
C GLY A 220 -30.27 -2.47 11.13
N THR A 221 -29.31 -3.36 11.39
CA THR A 221 -28.49 -3.30 12.62
C THR A 221 -27.14 -2.60 12.43
N TYR A 222 -26.46 -2.86 11.31
CA TYR A 222 -25.19 -2.22 10.96
C TYR A 222 -25.23 -1.82 9.49
N VAL A 223 -24.55 -0.72 9.16
CA VAL A 223 -24.36 -0.29 7.77
C VAL A 223 -22.94 -0.58 7.31
N GLY A 224 -22.78 -0.96 6.04
CA GLY A 224 -21.47 -1.03 5.43
C GLY A 224 -20.78 0.34 5.48
N LEU A 225 -19.46 0.35 5.62
CA LEU A 225 -18.68 1.57 5.69
C LEU A 225 -18.97 2.51 4.49
N ASN A 226 -19.03 2.01 3.25
CA ASN A 226 -19.40 2.80 2.07
C ASN A 226 -20.84 3.38 2.11
N GLN A 227 -21.70 2.88 3.00
CA GLN A 227 -23.07 3.38 3.21
C GLN A 227 -23.20 4.21 4.49
N ALA A 228 -22.10 4.50 5.19
CA ALA A 228 -22.13 5.33 6.38
C ALA A 228 -22.65 6.75 6.05
N PRO A 229 -23.42 7.39 6.96
CA PRO A 229 -23.88 8.76 6.75
C PRO A 229 -22.69 9.70 6.55
N GLN A 230 -22.76 10.61 5.57
CA GLN A 230 -21.65 11.50 5.22
C GLN A 230 -21.13 12.34 6.41
N LYS A 231 -22.02 12.69 7.36
CA LYS A 231 -21.68 13.42 8.60
C LYS A 231 -20.81 12.61 9.57
N ASP A 232 -20.85 11.29 9.47
CA ASP A 232 -20.11 10.37 10.33
C ASP A 232 -18.78 9.93 9.68
N ILE A 233 -18.55 10.28 8.42
CA ILE A 233 -17.34 9.94 7.67
C ILE A 233 -16.32 11.05 7.82
N ILE A 234 -15.11 10.68 8.22
CA ILE A 234 -13.96 11.58 8.33
C ILE A 234 -12.84 11.06 7.44
N GLU A 235 -12.32 11.89 6.54
CA GLU A 235 -11.13 11.55 5.74
C GLU A 235 -9.88 11.46 6.62
N SER A 236 -8.97 10.55 6.30
CA SER A 236 -7.68 10.44 6.97
C SER A 236 -6.89 11.74 6.81
N ARG A 237 -6.21 12.13 7.88
CA ARG A 237 -5.24 13.24 7.82
C ARG A 237 -3.93 12.83 7.17
N ILE A 238 -3.63 11.53 7.20
CA ILE A 238 -2.45 10.96 6.55
C ILE A 238 -2.83 10.76 5.08
N MET A 239 -2.90 11.87 4.38
CA MET A 239 -2.95 11.86 2.94
C MET A 239 -1.51 11.83 2.45
N GLY A 240 -1.27 11.19 1.32
CA GLY A 240 -0.07 11.43 0.55
C GLY A 240 0.01 12.93 0.41
N SER A 241 1.12 13.50 0.86
CA SER A 241 1.27 14.93 0.98
C SER A 241 0.78 15.57 -0.31
N GLY A 242 -0.38 16.23 -0.25
CA GLY A 242 -0.84 17.18 -1.25
C GLY A 242 0.08 18.39 -1.38
N ALA A 243 1.22 18.37 -0.68
CA ALA A 243 2.44 19.07 -1.00
C ALA A 243 3.53 18.05 -1.33
N VAL A 244 3.71 17.74 -2.61
CA VAL A 244 5.04 17.43 -3.14
C VAL A 244 5.88 18.71 -3.06
N ASN A 245 6.27 19.07 -1.83
CA ASN A 245 7.40 19.95 -1.55
C ASN A 245 8.47 19.21 -0.73
N ALA A 246 8.29 17.91 -0.49
CA ALA A 246 9.44 17.05 -0.22
C ALA A 246 10.03 16.67 -1.58
N LYS A 247 11.23 17.18 -1.88
CA LYS A 247 12.08 16.59 -2.93
C LYS A 247 12.04 15.05 -2.75
N PRO A 248 11.88 14.25 -3.82
CA PRO A 248 12.08 12.81 -3.76
C PRO A 248 13.34 12.52 -2.95
N ALA A 249 13.27 11.59 -2.01
CA ALA A 249 14.46 11.18 -1.27
C ALA A 249 15.50 10.77 -2.32
N PRO A 250 16.72 11.32 -2.30
CA PRO A 250 17.62 11.19 -3.45
C PRO A 250 17.85 9.73 -3.86
N ASN A 251 17.88 8.82 -2.90
CA ASN A 251 18.10 7.40 -3.08
C ASN A 251 16.82 6.57 -3.34
N ALA A 252 15.71 7.19 -3.76
CA ALA A 252 14.42 6.54 -3.98
C ALA A 252 13.94 6.67 -5.43
N PRO A 253 14.41 5.83 -6.37
CA PRO A 253 13.98 5.92 -7.77
C PRO A 253 12.50 5.57 -7.93
N GLN A 254 11.92 6.08 -9.02
CA GLN A 254 10.54 5.81 -9.42
C GLN A 254 10.42 4.55 -10.28
N ALA A 255 11.50 4.15 -10.95
CA ALA A 255 11.56 2.95 -11.76
C ALA A 255 12.86 2.19 -11.56
N ILE A 256 12.78 0.85 -11.57
CA ILE A 256 13.92 -0.06 -11.54
C ILE A 256 13.79 -1.06 -12.69
N ILE A 257 14.88 -1.23 -13.44
CA ILE A 257 15.03 -2.24 -14.49
C ILE A 257 16.18 -3.16 -14.10
N ILE A 258 15.89 -4.44 -13.97
CA ILE A 258 16.87 -5.48 -13.65
C ILE A 258 17.16 -6.28 -14.91
N GLU A 259 18.44 -6.30 -15.28
CA GLU A 259 18.97 -7.00 -16.44
C GLU A 259 19.93 -8.10 -15.98
N PRO A 260 19.97 -9.27 -16.66
CA PRO A 260 20.68 -10.44 -16.14
C PRO A 260 22.20 -10.36 -16.30
N SER A 261 22.68 -9.48 -17.19
CA SER A 261 24.11 -9.28 -17.45
C SER A 261 24.49 -7.79 -17.47
N ARG A 262 25.78 -7.50 -17.31
CA ARG A 262 26.29 -6.13 -17.33
C ARG A 262 26.11 -5.49 -18.70
N GLU A 263 26.36 -6.26 -19.74
CA GLU A 263 26.28 -5.84 -21.13
C GLU A 263 24.84 -5.47 -21.51
N LEU A 264 23.85 -6.24 -21.04
CA LEU A 264 22.44 -5.92 -21.25
C LEU A 264 22.00 -4.71 -20.45
N ALA A 265 22.41 -4.60 -19.18
CA ALA A 265 22.17 -3.41 -18.37
C ALA A 265 22.73 -2.14 -19.03
N GLU A 266 23.95 -2.20 -19.57
CA GLU A 266 24.58 -1.10 -20.31
C GLU A 266 23.83 -0.74 -21.59
N GLN A 267 23.35 -1.74 -22.34
CA GLN A 267 22.53 -1.52 -23.54
C GLN A 267 21.21 -0.82 -23.21
N THR A 268 20.46 -1.32 -22.23
CA THR A 268 19.19 -0.74 -21.79
C THR A 268 19.38 0.67 -21.23
N PHE A 269 20.42 0.88 -20.43
CA PHE A 269 20.81 2.19 -19.93
C PHE A 269 21.13 3.18 -21.05
N THR A 270 21.88 2.74 -22.07
CA THR A 270 22.18 3.55 -23.26
C THR A 270 20.92 3.92 -24.03
N GLN A 271 19.93 3.04 -24.11
CA GLN A 271 18.63 3.38 -24.72
C GLN A 271 17.92 4.48 -23.93
N ILE A 272 17.86 4.37 -22.60
CA ILE A 272 17.28 5.42 -21.75
C ILE A 272 17.96 6.76 -21.98
N GLN A 273 19.29 6.76 -22.04
CA GLN A 273 20.06 7.97 -22.34
C GLN A 273 19.74 8.57 -23.70
N LYS A 274 19.53 7.74 -24.74
CA LYS A 274 19.14 8.21 -26.07
C LYS A 274 17.75 8.83 -26.09
N PHE A 275 16.79 8.29 -25.34
CA PHE A 275 15.42 8.82 -25.35
C PHE A 275 15.25 10.04 -24.45
N LYS A 276 15.90 10.08 -23.28
CA LYS A 276 15.74 11.18 -22.32
C LYS A 276 16.16 12.54 -22.87
N VAL A 277 17.08 12.60 -23.85
CA VAL A 277 17.55 13.88 -24.43
C VAL A 277 16.42 14.68 -25.10
N HIS A 278 15.32 14.00 -25.48
CA HIS A 278 14.14 14.63 -26.06
C HIS A 278 13.19 15.22 -25.00
N LEU A 279 13.50 15.03 -23.71
CA LEU A 279 12.70 15.44 -22.56
C LEU A 279 13.51 16.38 -21.66
N SER A 280 13.46 17.67 -21.97
CA SER A 280 14.35 18.68 -21.35
C SER A 280 13.78 19.34 -20.10
N ASN A 281 12.46 19.32 -19.88
CA ASN A 281 11.84 19.93 -18.70
C ASN A 281 10.54 19.21 -18.27
N PRO A 282 10.58 18.41 -17.19
CA PRO A 282 11.72 18.14 -16.31
C PRO A 282 12.75 17.19 -16.91
N SER A 283 14.00 17.31 -16.47
CA SER A 283 15.09 16.40 -16.85
C SER A 283 15.07 15.13 -16.00
N ILE A 284 15.10 13.97 -16.65
CA ILE A 284 15.15 12.65 -16.01
C ILE A 284 16.59 12.33 -15.63
N ARG A 285 16.79 11.84 -14.40
CA ARG A 285 18.08 11.33 -13.92
C ARG A 285 18.06 9.82 -13.80
N GLU A 286 19.09 9.20 -14.34
CA GLU A 286 19.23 7.76 -14.40
C GLU A 286 20.59 7.31 -13.84
N LEU A 287 20.65 6.09 -13.31
CA LEU A 287 21.90 5.49 -12.84
C LEU A 287 21.99 4.02 -13.23
N LEU A 288 23.17 3.63 -13.71
CA LEU A 288 23.55 2.24 -13.96
C LEU A 288 24.22 1.64 -12.72
N ILE A 289 23.61 0.58 -12.18
CA ILE A 289 24.04 -0.10 -10.96
C ILE A 289 24.51 -1.52 -11.30
N ILE A 290 25.80 -1.65 -11.55
CA ILE A 290 26.46 -2.91 -11.92
C ILE A 290 27.72 -3.18 -11.10
N GLY A 291 28.11 -4.45 -11.01
CA GLY A 291 29.40 -4.87 -10.45
C GLY A 291 30.59 -4.35 -11.27
N GLY A 292 31.79 -4.35 -10.67
CA GLY A 292 33.01 -3.87 -11.32
C GLY A 292 33.15 -2.34 -11.42
N VAL A 293 32.14 -1.59 -10.99
CA VAL A 293 32.18 -0.12 -10.83
C VAL A 293 32.28 0.20 -9.33
N ASN A 294 32.98 1.30 -9.01
CA ASN A 294 33.16 1.77 -7.65
C ASN A 294 31.81 2.05 -6.98
N VAL A 295 31.53 1.33 -5.88
CA VAL A 295 30.28 1.46 -5.11
C VAL A 295 30.08 2.90 -4.63
N LYS A 296 31.16 3.57 -4.22
CA LYS A 296 31.09 4.93 -3.68
C LYS A 296 30.57 5.92 -4.72
N GLU A 297 31.00 5.80 -5.97
CA GLU A 297 30.52 6.65 -7.07
C GLU A 297 29.03 6.44 -7.35
N GLN A 298 28.56 5.19 -7.33
CA GLN A 298 27.13 4.87 -7.48
C GLN A 298 26.30 5.47 -6.34
N VAL A 299 26.78 5.36 -5.10
CA VAL A 299 26.12 5.93 -3.92
C VAL A 299 26.10 7.45 -3.96
N ASP A 300 27.20 8.09 -4.38
CA ASP A 300 27.29 9.55 -4.49
C ASP A 300 26.30 10.09 -5.54
N VAL A 301 26.04 9.35 -6.62
CA VAL A 301 25.02 9.70 -7.61
C VAL A 301 23.61 9.50 -7.05
N LEU A 302 23.35 8.38 -6.36
CA LEU A 302 22.07 8.16 -5.65
C LEU A 302 21.77 9.30 -4.67
N GLN A 303 22.75 9.73 -3.88
CA GLN A 303 22.57 10.83 -2.93
C GLN A 303 22.27 12.19 -3.57
N LYS A 304 22.61 12.38 -4.85
CA LYS A 304 22.23 13.57 -5.62
C LYS A 304 20.81 13.47 -6.15
N GLY A 305 20.29 12.26 -6.29
CA GLY A 305 18.92 11.98 -6.72
C GLY A 305 18.87 11.26 -8.06
N VAL A 306 18.13 10.16 -8.11
CA VAL A 306 17.94 9.34 -9.31
C VAL A 306 16.46 8.99 -9.46
N ASP A 307 15.95 9.07 -10.69
CA ASP A 307 14.56 8.78 -11.03
C ASP A 307 14.39 7.37 -11.62
N ILE A 308 15.37 6.91 -12.40
CA ILE A 308 15.40 5.58 -13.03
C ILE A 308 16.70 4.85 -12.68
N VAL A 309 16.61 3.62 -12.20
CA VAL A 309 17.76 2.74 -12.01
C VAL A 309 17.71 1.59 -13.01
N VAL A 310 18.84 1.33 -13.65
CA VAL A 310 19.07 0.09 -14.43
C VAL A 310 20.20 -0.66 -13.76
N GLY A 311 20.08 -1.96 -13.53
CA GLY A 311 21.15 -2.68 -12.85
C GLY A 311 21.08 -4.18 -12.94
N THR A 312 22.10 -4.81 -12.35
CA THR A 312 22.20 -6.27 -12.25
C THR A 312 21.79 -6.72 -10.84
N PRO A 313 21.19 -7.92 -10.68
CA PRO A 313 20.61 -8.37 -9.40
C PRO A 313 21.57 -8.22 -8.21
N GLY A 314 22.79 -8.76 -8.32
CA GLY A 314 23.71 -8.82 -7.19
C GLY A 314 24.16 -7.45 -6.67
N ARG A 315 24.36 -6.45 -7.55
CA ARG A 315 24.74 -5.09 -7.09
C ARG A 315 23.53 -4.32 -6.54
N LEU A 316 22.35 -4.51 -7.13
CA LEU A 316 21.12 -3.91 -6.61
C LEU A 316 20.79 -4.43 -5.23
N GLU A 317 20.87 -5.74 -5.03
CA GLU A 317 20.64 -6.41 -3.74
C GLU A 317 21.55 -5.87 -2.64
N ASP A 318 22.86 -5.72 -2.91
CA ASP A 318 23.82 -5.09 -1.97
C ASP A 318 23.40 -3.67 -1.56
N LEU A 319 23.03 -2.82 -2.53
CA LEU A 319 22.63 -1.44 -2.21
C LEU A 319 21.29 -1.35 -1.48
N ILE A 320 20.34 -2.25 -1.79
CA ILE A 320 19.04 -2.32 -1.13
C ILE A 320 19.19 -2.82 0.31
N SER A 321 19.87 -3.96 0.50
CA SER A 321 20.10 -4.56 1.83
C SER A 321 20.89 -3.66 2.77
N THR A 322 21.82 -2.86 2.24
CA THR A 322 22.58 -1.86 3.02
C THR A 322 21.85 -0.53 3.21
N GLY A 323 20.61 -0.40 2.71
CA GLY A 323 19.78 0.81 2.83
C GLY A 323 20.27 2.01 2.00
N LYS A 324 21.23 1.80 1.11
CA LYS A 324 21.78 2.84 0.22
C LYS A 324 20.86 3.15 -0.96
N LEU A 325 20.02 2.19 -1.35
CA LEU A 325 18.94 2.33 -2.33
C LEU A 325 17.62 1.93 -1.66
N THR A 326 16.60 2.78 -1.71
CA THR A 326 15.27 2.44 -1.17
C THR A 326 14.26 2.22 -2.29
N LEU A 327 13.30 1.31 -2.05
CA LEU A 327 12.27 0.93 -3.01
C LEU A 327 10.92 1.60 -2.76
N HIS A 328 10.77 2.41 -1.69
CA HIS A 328 9.46 2.92 -1.27
C HIS A 328 8.75 3.81 -2.30
N GLN A 329 9.50 4.42 -3.24
CA GLN A 329 8.96 5.27 -4.30
C GLN A 329 8.93 4.58 -5.67
N VAL A 330 9.35 3.31 -5.76
CA VAL A 330 9.32 2.56 -7.02
C VAL A 330 7.88 2.28 -7.39
N ARG A 331 7.50 2.71 -8.59
CA ARG A 331 6.18 2.51 -9.19
C ARG A 331 6.22 1.54 -10.35
N PHE A 332 7.39 1.38 -10.98
CA PHE A 332 7.61 0.50 -12.12
C PHE A 332 8.83 -0.36 -11.88
N PHE A 333 8.64 -1.66 -12.00
CA PHE A 333 9.67 -2.66 -11.86
C PHE A 333 9.69 -3.52 -13.12
N VAL A 334 10.86 -3.67 -13.71
CA VAL A 334 11.09 -4.59 -14.84
C VAL A 334 12.13 -5.59 -14.42
N LEU A 335 11.81 -6.86 -14.65
CA LEU A 335 12.74 -7.96 -14.59
C LEU A 335 12.87 -8.53 -15.99
N ASP A 336 14.04 -8.38 -16.60
CA ASP A 336 14.34 -8.98 -17.90
C ASP A 336 14.97 -10.36 -17.67
N GLU A 337 14.26 -11.42 -18.06
CA GLU A 337 14.76 -12.79 -18.02
C GLU A 337 15.36 -13.13 -19.39
N ALA A 338 16.63 -13.56 -19.40
CA ALA A 338 17.30 -14.14 -20.56
C ALA A 338 17.19 -15.66 -20.57
#